data_AF-A0A2G6QPC0-F1
#
_entry.id   AF-A0A2G6QPC0-F1
#
_cell.length_a   1.000
_cell.length_b   1.000
_cell.length_c   1.000
_cell.angle_alpha   90.00
_cell.angle_beta   90.00
_cell.angle_gamma   90.00
#
_symmetry.space_group_name_H-M   'P 1'
#
loop_
_entity.id
_entity.type
_entity.pdbx_description
1 polymer ?
#
loop_
_entity_poly.entity_id
_entity_poly.type
_entity_poly.pdbx_seq_one_letter_code
_entity_poly.pdbx_strand_id
1 'polypeptide(L)'
;MQRKNWYTYLRNGVIYVVFLDKVTRKRMPARSTGCRNMKEALEVIYEWYYDANSFFNQQQKERGKRLLDDLLSNLDFSDYEVRGILKNFLSSKGFNIEKDVCFKNDGNFFINKSNEVYTTGKVLKSVLDVGSYPEEIKGLVRRFDSLKFSDYILEYWDFENSPYLKQLYRTGSKAPEYERFYHLTKSYIKHFSVFDTDVLLKV
;
A
#
# COMPACT_ATOMS: atom_id res chain seq x y z
N MET A 1 9.19 -14.92 -30.09
CA MET A 1 10.40 -14.12 -29.81
C MET A 1 10.01 -12.89 -29.00
N GLN A 2 10.37 -12.82 -27.71
CA GLN A 2 10.17 -11.58 -26.93
C GLN A 2 11.07 -10.47 -27.52
N ARG A 3 10.48 -9.33 -27.89
CA ARG A 3 11.24 -8.16 -28.36
C ARG A 3 12.10 -7.65 -27.20
N LYS A 4 13.42 -7.56 -27.41
CA LYS A 4 14.35 -6.98 -26.42
C LYS A 4 13.94 -5.53 -26.14
N ASN A 5 13.96 -5.12 -24.86
CA ASN A 5 13.57 -3.77 -24.42
C ASN A 5 14.73 -2.77 -24.47
N TRP A 6 15.84 -3.13 -25.11
CA TRP A 6 17.01 -2.29 -25.27
C TRP A 6 17.80 -2.70 -26.51
N TYR A 7 18.66 -1.79 -26.95
CA TYR A 7 19.65 -2.00 -28.00
C TYR A 7 21.04 -1.80 -27.41
N THR A 8 22.02 -2.55 -27.91
CA THR A 8 23.42 -2.36 -27.55
C THR A 8 24.24 -2.03 -28.80
N TYR A 9 25.23 -1.17 -28.66
CA TYR A 9 26.19 -0.89 -29.73
C TYR A 9 27.58 -0.64 -29.15
N LEU A 10 28.61 -0.86 -29.96
CA LEU A 10 30.00 -0.64 -29.57
C LEU A 10 30.44 0.77 -29.95
N ARG A 11 31.13 1.45 -29.04
CA ARG A 11 31.78 2.74 -29.32
C ARG A 11 33.12 2.78 -28.59
N ASN A 12 34.21 2.96 -29.34
CA ASN A 12 35.59 2.98 -28.83
C ASN A 12 35.93 1.73 -27.98
N GLY A 13 35.45 0.56 -28.39
CA GLY A 13 35.67 -0.70 -27.67
C GLY A 13 34.84 -0.88 -26.39
N VAL A 14 33.99 0.10 -26.03
CA VAL A 14 33.08 0.01 -24.89
C VAL A 14 31.65 -0.21 -25.37
N ILE A 15 30.91 -1.06 -24.68
CA ILE A 15 29.53 -1.38 -25.02
C ILE A 15 28.61 -0.32 -24.40
N TYR A 16 27.69 0.19 -25.21
CA TYR A 16 26.67 1.14 -24.81
C TYR A 16 25.31 0.47 -24.90
N VAL A 17 24.41 0.86 -24.00
CA VAL A 17 23.01 0.43 -23.99
C VAL A 17 22.07 1.62 -24.21
N VAL A 18 21.06 1.40 -25.03
CA VAL A 18 19.94 2.31 -25.25
C VAL A 18 18.68 1.59 -24.80
N PHE A 19 18.16 1.97 -23.64
CA PHE A 19 16.89 1.44 -23.15
C PHE A 19 15.71 2.05 -23.90
N LEU A 20 14.64 1.28 -23.98
CA LEU A 20 13.32 1.79 -24.34
C LEU A 20 12.56 2.16 -23.07
N ASP A 21 11.92 3.32 -23.09
CA ASP A 21 11.00 3.75 -22.04
C ASP A 21 9.85 2.74 -21.92
N LYS A 22 9.52 2.32 -20.69
CA LYS A 22 8.55 1.24 -20.44
C LYS A 22 7.13 1.64 -20.86
N VAL A 23 6.80 2.93 -20.77
CA VAL A 23 5.48 3.47 -21.06
C VAL A 23 5.40 3.91 -22.52
N THR A 24 6.29 4.83 -22.93
CA THR A 24 6.20 5.48 -24.24
C THR A 24 6.87 4.66 -25.36
N ARG A 25 7.66 3.64 -25.02
CA ARG A 25 8.48 2.85 -25.96
C ARG A 25 9.46 3.67 -26.79
N LYS A 26 9.70 4.93 -26.43
CA LYS A 26 10.70 5.80 -27.07
C LYS A 26 12.11 5.44 -26.58
N ARG A 27 13.10 5.65 -27.44
CA ARG A 27 14.52 5.43 -27.12
C ARG A 27 14.99 6.45 -26.08
N MET A 28 15.71 5.98 -25.07
CA MET A 28 16.34 6.81 -24.05
C MET A 28 17.79 7.17 -24.43
N PRO A 29 18.41 8.16 -23.76
CA PRO A 29 19.81 8.46 -23.97
C PRO A 29 20.70 7.23 -23.75
N ALA A 30 21.67 7.04 -24.65
CA ALA A 30 22.60 5.94 -24.53
C ALA A 30 23.46 6.05 -23.26
N ARG A 31 23.74 4.93 -22.62
CA ARG A 31 24.61 4.83 -21.43
C ARG A 31 25.73 3.85 -21.69
N SER A 32 26.95 4.24 -21.32
CA SER A 32 28.12 3.36 -21.36
C SER A 32 27.98 2.31 -20.27
N THR A 33 28.13 1.02 -20.59
CA THR A 33 28.23 -0.03 -19.56
C THR A 33 29.61 -0.06 -18.92
N GLY A 34 30.62 0.60 -19.52
CA GLY A 34 32.01 0.53 -19.09
C GLY A 34 32.71 -0.78 -19.46
N CYS A 35 31.96 -1.77 -19.93
CA CYS A 35 32.48 -3.10 -20.27
C CYS A 35 32.89 -3.16 -21.74
N ARG A 36 33.97 -3.90 -22.02
CA ARG A 36 34.36 -4.27 -23.39
C ARG A 36 33.79 -5.62 -23.82
N ASN A 37 33.52 -6.48 -22.84
CA ASN A 37 32.95 -7.82 -23.02
C ASN A 37 31.43 -7.76 -23.01
N MET A 38 30.78 -8.44 -23.97
CA MET A 38 29.33 -8.50 -24.06
C MET A 38 28.68 -9.20 -22.87
N LYS A 39 29.33 -10.21 -22.28
CA LYS A 39 28.78 -10.96 -21.14
C LYS A 39 28.66 -10.05 -19.90
N GLU A 40 29.75 -9.38 -19.54
CA GLU A 40 29.80 -8.42 -18.43
C GLU A 40 28.86 -7.23 -18.69
N ALA A 41 28.82 -6.73 -19.93
CA ALA A 41 27.89 -5.66 -20.29
C ALA A 41 26.43 -6.07 -20.08
N LEU A 42 26.07 -7.31 -20.39
CA LEU A 42 24.70 -7.81 -20.17
C LEU A 42 24.35 -7.90 -18.68
N GLU A 43 25.28 -8.31 -17.82
CA GLU A 43 25.05 -8.35 -16.37
C GLU A 43 24.70 -6.96 -15.83
N VAL A 44 25.49 -5.94 -16.21
CA VAL A 44 25.22 -4.53 -15.86
C VAL A 44 23.88 -4.05 -16.41
N ILE A 45 23.57 -4.38 -17.67
CA ILE A 45 22.30 -4.00 -18.30
C ILE A 45 21.12 -4.64 -17.57
N TYR A 46 21.24 -5.89 -17.15
CA TYR A 46 20.18 -6.59 -16.42
C TYR A 46 19.98 -6.01 -15.03
N GLU A 47 21.06 -5.72 -14.31
CA GLU A 47 21.00 -5.02 -13.03
C GLU A 47 20.24 -3.70 -13.18
N TRP A 48 20.61 -2.87 -14.15
CA TRP A 48 19.92 -1.60 -14.40
C TRP A 48 18.47 -1.75 -14.84
N TYR A 49 18.11 -2.80 -15.57
CA TYR A 49 16.75 -2.95 -16.07
C TYR A 49 15.79 -3.50 -15.01
N TYR A 50 16.25 -4.41 -14.16
CA TYR A 50 15.43 -5.17 -13.22
C TYR A 50 15.50 -4.67 -11.78
N ASP A 51 16.62 -4.09 -11.33
CA ASP A 51 16.69 -3.53 -9.98
C ASP A 51 15.77 -2.30 -9.87
N ALA A 52 14.85 -2.35 -8.92
CA ALA A 52 13.88 -1.29 -8.64
C ALA A 52 14.53 0.03 -8.21
N ASN A 53 15.76 -0.03 -7.69
CA ASN A 53 16.55 1.10 -7.21
C ASN A 53 17.58 1.59 -8.23
N SER A 54 17.71 0.94 -9.38
CA SER A 54 18.57 1.41 -10.46
C SER A 54 18.18 2.81 -10.96
N PHE A 55 19.15 3.54 -11.52
CA PHE A 55 18.89 4.85 -12.11
C PHE A 55 17.80 4.80 -13.19
N PHE A 56 17.74 3.70 -13.95
CA PHE A 56 16.76 3.53 -15.03
C PHE A 56 15.35 3.46 -14.45
N ASN A 57 15.10 2.59 -13.48
CA ASN A 57 13.77 2.46 -12.88
C ASN A 57 13.37 3.69 -12.05
N GLN A 58 14.31 4.37 -11.41
CA GLN A 58 14.04 5.66 -10.74
C GLN A 58 13.58 6.73 -11.74
N GLN A 59 14.29 6.90 -12.87
CA GLN A 59 13.89 7.85 -13.92
C GLN A 59 12.54 7.49 -14.55
N GLN A 60 12.23 6.21 -14.70
CA GLN A 60 10.91 5.77 -15.19
C GLN A 60 9.78 6.17 -14.23
N LYS A 61 10.00 6.01 -12.90
CA LYS A 61 9.03 6.45 -11.89
C LYS A 61 8.82 7.96 -11.92
N GLU A 62 9.90 8.74 -11.99
CA GLU A 62 9.81 10.20 -12.05
C GLU A 62 9.09 10.70 -13.31
N ARG A 63 9.36 10.09 -14.47
CA ARG A 63 8.63 10.41 -15.70
C ARG A 63 7.16 10.06 -15.60
N GLY A 64 6.83 8.90 -15.02
CA GLY A 64 5.44 8.52 -14.77
C GLY A 64 4.72 9.54 -13.90
N LYS A 65 5.38 10.04 -12.84
CA LYS A 65 4.85 11.13 -12.00
C LYS A 65 4.63 12.41 -12.80
N ARG A 66 5.62 12.88 -13.55
CA ARG A 66 5.49 14.10 -14.36
C ARG A 66 4.39 14.02 -15.41
N LEU A 67 4.24 12.86 -16.07
CA LEU A 67 3.16 12.65 -17.03
C LEU A 67 1.80 12.69 -16.34
N LEU A 68 1.69 12.13 -15.14
CA LEU A 68 0.48 12.21 -14.33
C LEU A 68 0.22 13.65 -13.88
N ASP A 69 1.23 14.37 -13.41
CA ASP A 69 1.12 15.76 -12.98
C ASP A 69 0.70 16.67 -14.14
N ASP A 70 1.28 16.46 -15.34
CA ASP A 70 0.93 17.19 -16.56
C ASP A 70 -0.50 16.87 -17.01
N LEU A 71 -0.92 15.60 -16.95
CA LEU A 71 -2.31 15.22 -17.20
C LEU A 71 -3.26 15.91 -16.22
N LEU A 72 -2.97 15.85 -14.92
CA LEU A 72 -3.82 16.44 -13.87
C LEU A 72 -3.86 17.97 -13.94
N SER A 73 -2.76 18.62 -14.32
CA SER A 73 -2.68 20.08 -14.40
C SER A 73 -3.41 20.64 -15.62
N ASN A 74 -3.52 19.86 -16.70
CA ASN A 74 -4.21 20.27 -17.93
C ASN A 74 -5.69 19.88 -17.95
N LEU A 75 -6.18 19.16 -16.94
CA LEU A 75 -7.54 18.68 -16.88
C LEU A 75 -8.31 19.43 -15.80
N ASP A 76 -9.25 20.26 -16.25
CA ASP A 76 -10.19 20.99 -15.40
C ASP A 76 -11.33 20.02 -15.01
N PHE A 77 -10.98 19.01 -14.21
CA PHE A 77 -11.94 17.98 -13.84
C PHE A 77 -12.94 18.51 -12.80
N SER A 78 -14.22 18.28 -13.05
CA SER A 78 -15.22 18.36 -11.99
C SER A 78 -15.01 17.23 -10.95
N ASP A 79 -15.41 17.45 -9.70
CA ASP A 79 -15.33 16.43 -8.62
C ASP A 79 -15.99 15.10 -9.04
N TYR A 80 -17.05 15.19 -9.86
CA TYR A 80 -17.74 14.02 -10.41
C TYR A 80 -16.88 13.20 -11.38
N GLU A 81 -16.14 13.86 -12.27
CA GLU A 81 -15.26 13.20 -13.24
C GLU A 81 -14.06 12.54 -12.56
N VAL A 82 -13.45 13.21 -11.58
CA VAL A 82 -12.35 12.63 -10.78
C VAL A 82 -12.82 11.35 -10.07
N ARG A 83 -13.99 11.40 -9.43
CA ARG A 83 -14.59 10.21 -8.77
C ARG A 83 -14.88 9.09 -9.77
N GLY A 84 -15.37 9.42 -10.97
CA GLY A 84 -15.64 8.44 -12.02
C GLY A 84 -14.36 7.76 -12.52
N ILE A 85 -13.30 8.53 -12.77
CA ILE A 85 -12.00 8.02 -13.21
C ILE A 85 -11.36 7.14 -12.13
N LEU A 86 -11.37 7.61 -10.88
CA LEU A 86 -10.85 6.84 -9.75
C LEU A 86 -11.65 5.54 -9.58
N LYS A 87 -12.97 5.59 -9.77
CA LYS A 87 -13.83 4.41 -9.68
C LYS A 87 -13.49 3.37 -10.72
N ASN A 88 -13.31 3.80 -11.96
CA ASN A 88 -12.93 2.92 -13.05
C ASN A 88 -11.52 2.34 -12.87
N PHE A 89 -10.56 3.15 -12.40
CA PHE A 89 -9.19 2.70 -12.16
C PHE A 89 -9.12 1.60 -11.09
N LEU A 90 -9.76 1.82 -9.93
CA LEU A 90 -9.75 0.88 -8.82
C LEU A 90 -10.53 -0.40 -9.15
N SER A 91 -11.68 -0.30 -9.83
CA SER A 91 -12.40 -1.47 -10.36
C SER A 91 -11.55 -2.29 -11.33
N SER A 92 -10.77 -1.63 -12.19
CA SER A 92 -9.83 -2.32 -13.12
C SER A 92 -8.70 -3.08 -12.40
N LYS A 93 -8.42 -2.73 -11.14
CA LYS A 93 -7.44 -3.37 -10.27
C LYS A 93 -8.07 -4.40 -9.32
N GLY A 94 -9.37 -4.67 -9.45
CA GLY A 94 -10.10 -5.63 -8.64
C GLY A 94 -10.60 -5.09 -7.30
N PHE A 95 -10.56 -3.77 -7.08
CA PHE A 95 -11.14 -3.13 -5.90
C PHE A 95 -12.62 -2.79 -6.17
N ASN A 96 -13.54 -3.37 -5.40
CA ASN A 96 -14.98 -3.09 -5.50
C ASN A 96 -15.36 -1.85 -4.68
N ILE A 97 -15.50 -0.71 -5.35
CA ILE A 97 -15.72 0.58 -4.68
C ILE A 97 -17.16 0.78 -4.18
N GLU A 98 -18.10 -0.06 -4.59
CA GLU A 98 -19.44 -0.05 -3.97
C GLU A 98 -19.42 -0.46 -2.50
N LYS A 99 -18.30 -1.03 -2.00
CA LYS A 99 -18.13 -1.38 -0.59
C LYS A 99 -16.90 -0.78 0.11
N ASP A 100 -15.82 -0.42 -0.59
CA ASP A 100 -14.52 -0.25 0.09
C ASP A 100 -13.82 1.12 0.00
N VAL A 101 -14.46 2.20 -0.48
CA VAL A 101 -13.80 3.53 -0.45
C VAL A 101 -14.76 4.65 -0.04
N CYS A 102 -14.95 4.81 1.27
CA CYS A 102 -15.42 6.07 1.84
C CYS A 102 -14.24 7.06 1.93
N PHE A 103 -13.91 7.76 0.85
CA PHE A 103 -13.35 9.11 1.01
C PHE A 103 -14.53 10.08 1.11
N LYS A 104 -15.13 10.13 2.30
CA LYS A 104 -15.88 11.31 2.72
C LYS A 104 -14.87 12.30 3.27
N ASN A 105 -14.75 13.45 2.62
CA ASN A 105 -14.12 14.62 3.20
C ASN A 105 -15.09 15.23 4.23
N ASP A 106 -15.29 14.53 5.34
CA ASP A 106 -15.93 15.05 6.54
C ASP A 106 -14.79 15.38 7.50
N GLY A 107 -14.20 16.58 7.35
CA GLY A 107 -13.17 17.10 8.24
C GLY A 107 -13.68 17.26 9.67
N ASN A 108 -13.74 16.15 10.40
CA ASN A 108 -13.88 16.02 11.85
C ASN A 108 -12.86 14.98 12.37
N PHE A 109 -11.77 14.76 11.63
CA PHE A 109 -10.72 13.81 12.03
C PHE A 109 -9.84 14.34 13.19
N PHE A 110 -9.98 15.62 13.54
CA PHE A 110 -9.37 16.23 14.73
C PHE A 110 -10.38 17.17 15.41
N ILE A 111 -11.32 16.64 16.19
CA ILE A 111 -12.10 17.48 17.11
C ILE A 111 -11.29 17.62 18.41
N ASN A 112 -10.79 18.83 18.65
CA ASN A 112 -10.15 19.20 19.90
C ASN A 112 -11.16 19.06 21.05
N LYS A 113 -10.72 18.52 22.20
CA LYS A 113 -11.54 18.31 23.40
C LYS A 113 -12.02 19.65 23.98
N SER A 114 -13.09 20.19 23.44
CA SER A 114 -13.95 21.12 24.17
C SER A 114 -15.30 21.18 23.48
N ASN A 115 -16.29 20.65 24.18
CA ASN A 115 -17.73 20.83 23.98
C ASN A 115 -18.35 19.99 22.86
N GLU A 116 -18.78 18.76 23.20
CA GLU A 116 -20.18 18.53 23.63
C GLU A 116 -20.44 17.02 23.85
N VAL A 117 -21.00 16.72 25.02
CA VAL A 117 -21.65 15.46 25.37
C VAL A 117 -22.92 15.39 24.50
N TYR A 118 -23.31 14.29 23.83
CA TYR A 118 -24.26 13.28 24.33
C TYR A 118 -24.58 12.26 23.20
N THR A 119 -25.04 11.08 23.61
CA THR A 119 -25.98 10.20 22.87
C THR A 119 -25.50 9.39 21.65
N THR A 120 -24.34 8.76 21.67
CA THR A 120 -24.08 7.58 20.80
C THR A 120 -23.58 6.34 21.54
N GLY A 121 -22.92 6.51 22.70
CA GLY A 121 -22.39 5.37 23.47
C GLY A 121 -23.43 4.53 24.22
N LYS A 122 -24.66 5.04 24.45
CA LYS A 122 -25.68 4.31 25.24
C LYS A 122 -26.55 3.35 24.41
N VAL A 123 -26.57 3.51 23.08
CA VAL A 123 -27.43 2.71 22.18
C VAL A 123 -26.76 1.43 21.68
N LEU A 124 -25.42 1.39 21.60
CA LEU A 124 -24.69 0.19 21.14
C LEU A 124 -24.64 -0.94 22.18
N LYS A 125 -24.73 -0.62 23.47
CA LYS A 125 -24.65 -1.62 24.55
C LYS A 125 -25.85 -2.57 24.62
N SER A 126 -27.00 -2.19 24.07
CA SER A 126 -28.21 -3.02 24.06
C SER A 126 -28.36 -3.87 22.79
N VAL A 127 -27.48 -3.73 21.80
CA VAL A 127 -27.59 -4.41 20.48
C VAL A 127 -26.47 -5.43 20.24
N LEU A 128 -25.35 -5.32 20.94
CA LEU A 128 -24.23 -6.28 20.81
C LEU A 128 -24.50 -7.52 21.65
N ASP A 129 -25.34 -8.43 21.15
CA ASP A 129 -25.40 -9.80 21.68
C ASP A 129 -24.03 -10.45 21.46
N VAL A 130 -23.23 -10.50 22.53
CA VAL A 130 -21.87 -11.09 22.53
C VAL A 130 -21.90 -12.55 22.04
N GLY A 131 -23.07 -13.21 22.11
CA GLY A 131 -23.28 -14.55 21.57
C GLY A 131 -23.19 -14.66 20.04
N SER A 132 -23.44 -13.57 19.30
CA SER A 132 -23.46 -13.55 17.83
C SER A 132 -22.07 -13.52 17.19
N TYR A 133 -21.05 -13.09 17.94
CA TYR A 133 -19.68 -12.97 17.43
C TYR A 133 -18.93 -14.30 17.48
N PRO A 134 -17.96 -14.54 16.57
CA PRO A 134 -17.03 -15.66 16.68
C PRO A 134 -16.27 -15.61 18.01
N GLU A 135 -16.00 -16.77 18.62
CA GLU A 135 -15.34 -16.87 19.94
C GLU A 135 -14.01 -16.11 20.00
N GLU A 136 -13.32 -16.03 18.87
CA GLU A 136 -12.04 -15.37 18.69
C GLU A 136 -12.11 -13.86 18.99
N ILE A 137 -13.28 -13.22 18.80
CA ILE A 137 -13.46 -11.77 18.90
C ILE A 137 -14.30 -11.38 20.12
N LYS A 138 -15.00 -12.33 20.78
CA LYS A 138 -15.82 -12.04 21.97
C LYS A 138 -15.04 -11.37 23.10
N GLY A 139 -13.78 -11.74 23.29
CA GLY A 139 -12.89 -11.10 24.29
C GLY A 139 -12.64 -9.61 24.01
N LEU A 140 -12.48 -9.25 22.73
CA LEU A 140 -12.31 -7.86 22.29
C LEU A 140 -13.61 -7.07 22.41
N VAL A 141 -14.75 -7.66 22.03
CA VAL A 141 -16.07 -7.02 22.13
C VAL A 141 -16.41 -6.67 23.59
N ARG A 142 -16.01 -7.52 24.55
CA ARG A 142 -16.21 -7.24 25.99
C ARG A 142 -15.39 -6.07 26.51
N ARG A 143 -14.18 -5.86 25.96
CA ARG A 143 -13.27 -4.78 26.37
C ARG A 143 -13.37 -3.55 25.47
N PHE A 144 -14.28 -3.54 24.50
CA PHE A 144 -14.32 -2.55 23.44
C PHE A 144 -14.37 -1.10 23.97
N ASP A 145 -15.19 -0.83 24.99
CA ASP A 145 -15.33 0.49 25.62
C ASP A 145 -14.03 1.04 26.24
N SER A 146 -13.08 0.17 26.58
CA SER A 146 -11.80 0.52 27.21
C SER A 146 -10.59 0.16 26.35
N LEU A 147 -10.79 -0.38 25.15
CA LEU A 147 -9.71 -0.88 24.31
C LEU A 147 -9.08 0.29 23.56
N LYS A 148 -7.80 0.53 23.80
CA LYS A 148 -7.02 1.50 23.04
C LYS A 148 -6.76 0.94 21.65
N PHE A 149 -6.76 1.82 20.65
CA PHE A 149 -6.45 1.46 19.27
C PHE A 149 -5.07 0.81 19.16
N SER A 150 -4.09 1.35 19.89
CA SER A 150 -2.73 0.81 19.98
C SER A 150 -2.72 -0.66 20.44
N ASP A 151 -3.51 -0.96 21.47
CA ASP A 151 -3.57 -2.28 22.10
C ASP A 151 -4.26 -3.28 21.17
N TYR A 152 -5.32 -2.84 20.47
CA TYR A 152 -5.97 -3.63 19.44
C TYR A 152 -5.03 -3.99 18.30
N ILE A 153 -4.26 -3.01 17.78
CA ILE A 153 -3.32 -3.25 16.67
C ILE A 153 -2.23 -4.23 17.09
N LEU A 154 -1.70 -4.11 18.30
CA LEU A 154 -0.72 -5.07 18.83
C LEU A 154 -1.31 -6.48 18.98
N GLU A 155 -2.52 -6.60 19.52
CA GLU A 155 -3.22 -7.90 19.67
C GLU A 155 -3.61 -8.51 18.30
N TYR A 156 -3.90 -7.67 17.29
CA TYR A 156 -4.22 -8.10 15.93
C TYR A 156 -2.99 -8.65 15.19
N TRP A 157 -1.83 -8.01 15.34
CA TRP A 157 -0.58 -8.42 14.69
C TRP A 157 0.25 -9.42 15.52
N ASP A 158 -0.23 -9.85 16.70
CA ASP A 158 0.38 -10.94 17.44
C ASP A 158 0.12 -12.29 16.75
N PHE A 159 1.15 -12.91 16.18
CA PHE A 159 1.00 -14.15 15.43
C PHE A 159 0.40 -15.30 16.27
N GLU A 160 0.66 -15.34 17.58
CA GLU A 160 0.20 -16.43 18.43
C GLU A 160 -1.26 -16.23 18.86
N ASN A 161 -1.64 -14.98 19.15
CA ASN A 161 -2.92 -14.68 19.77
C ASN A 161 -3.94 -14.01 18.84
N SER A 162 -3.53 -13.60 17.64
CA SER A 162 -4.36 -12.83 16.70
C SER A 162 -5.71 -13.50 16.45
N PRO A 163 -6.82 -12.79 16.74
CA PRO A 163 -8.16 -13.22 16.38
C PRO A 163 -8.32 -13.50 14.88
N TYR A 164 -7.60 -12.75 14.04
CA TYR A 164 -7.61 -12.91 12.59
C TYR A 164 -6.99 -14.24 12.15
N LEU A 165 -5.84 -14.62 12.70
CA LEU A 165 -5.20 -15.90 12.38
C LEU A 165 -6.05 -17.07 12.88
N LYS A 166 -6.60 -16.98 14.09
CA LYS A 166 -7.52 -17.99 14.63
C LYS A 166 -8.75 -18.19 13.73
N GLN A 167 -9.31 -17.09 13.21
CA GLN A 167 -10.40 -17.15 12.25
C GLN A 167 -9.98 -17.81 10.93
N LEU A 168 -8.80 -17.49 10.39
CA LEU A 168 -8.29 -18.11 9.16
C LEU A 168 -8.04 -19.62 9.30
N TYR A 169 -7.49 -20.05 10.44
CA TYR A 169 -7.32 -21.47 10.75
C TYR A 169 -8.67 -22.19 10.81
N ARG A 170 -9.69 -21.57 11.43
CA ARG A 170 -11.04 -22.13 11.49
C ARG A 170 -11.70 -22.24 10.11
N THR A 171 -11.50 -21.25 9.24
CA THR A 171 -12.09 -21.25 7.88
C THR A 171 -11.27 -22.05 6.85
N GLY A 172 -10.19 -22.72 7.27
CA GLY A 172 -9.31 -23.51 6.38
C GLY A 172 -8.58 -22.66 5.34
N SER A 173 -8.48 -21.35 5.56
CA SER A 173 -7.84 -20.41 4.64
C SER A 173 -6.33 -20.39 4.87
N LYS A 174 -5.55 -20.16 3.80
CA LYS A 174 -4.09 -20.12 3.91
C LYS A 174 -3.66 -18.94 4.81
N ALA A 175 -3.02 -19.24 5.93
CA ALA A 175 -2.48 -18.23 6.82
C ALA A 175 -1.36 -17.41 6.12
N PRO A 176 -1.22 -16.12 6.45
CA PRO A 176 -0.07 -15.32 6.03
C PRO A 176 1.26 -15.96 6.48
N GLU A 177 2.32 -15.70 5.73
CA GLU A 177 3.67 -16.13 6.12
C GLU A 177 4.09 -15.48 7.44
N TYR A 178 4.62 -16.30 8.36
CA TYR A 178 5.04 -15.89 9.71
C TYR A 178 5.99 -14.68 9.67
N GLU A 179 6.99 -14.71 8.79
CA GLU A 179 7.99 -13.65 8.66
C GLU A 179 7.35 -12.31 8.32
N ARG A 180 6.36 -12.30 7.42
CA ARG A 180 5.64 -11.08 7.04
C ARG A 180 4.85 -10.50 8.22
N PHE A 181 4.22 -11.36 9.01
CA PHE A 181 3.49 -10.96 10.20
C PHE A 181 4.45 -10.38 11.26
N TYR A 182 5.53 -11.10 11.56
CA TYR A 182 6.56 -10.69 12.52
C TYR A 182 7.21 -9.34 12.15
N HIS A 183 7.52 -9.12 10.87
CA HIS A 183 8.09 -7.86 10.41
C HIS A 183 7.13 -6.67 10.60
N LEU A 184 5.83 -6.87 10.38
CA LEU A 184 4.82 -5.85 10.61
C LEU A 184 4.72 -5.52 12.11
N THR A 185 4.60 -6.54 12.97
CA THR A 185 4.55 -6.36 14.43
C THR A 185 5.77 -5.61 14.95
N LYS A 186 6.97 -5.98 14.49
CA LYS A 186 8.23 -5.30 14.86
C LYS A 186 8.27 -3.85 14.39
N SER A 187 7.73 -3.57 13.20
CA SER A 187 7.63 -2.20 12.68
C SER A 187 6.67 -1.37 13.52
N TYR A 188 5.50 -1.92 13.88
CA TYR A 188 4.55 -1.25 14.78
C TYR A 188 5.13 -0.97 16.16
N ILE A 189 5.80 -1.94 16.78
CA ILE A 189 6.47 -1.75 18.08
C ILE A 189 7.52 -0.63 18.00
N LYS A 190 8.32 -0.60 16.92
CA LYS A 190 9.36 0.43 16.71
C LYS A 190 8.77 1.83 16.60
N HIS A 191 7.59 1.96 15.99
CA HIS A 191 6.91 3.25 15.79
C HIS A 191 5.79 3.48 16.81
N PHE A 192 5.70 2.66 17.85
CA PHE A 192 4.63 2.71 18.85
C PHE A 192 4.53 4.08 19.53
N SER A 193 5.67 4.73 19.77
CA SER A 193 5.74 6.08 20.35
C SER A 193 5.13 7.19 19.49
N VAL A 194 4.88 6.92 18.21
CA VAL A 194 4.25 7.86 17.28
C VAL A 194 2.72 7.73 17.30
N PHE A 195 2.19 6.60 17.76
CA PHE A 195 0.76 6.40 17.90
C PHE A 195 0.27 7.03 19.20
N ASP A 196 -0.87 7.71 19.13
CA ASP A 196 -1.53 8.25 20.31
C ASP A 196 -2.04 7.09 21.17
N THR A 197 -1.48 6.96 22.37
CA THR A 197 -1.80 5.89 23.32
C THR A 197 -3.16 6.06 23.96
N ASP A 198 -3.82 7.21 23.80
CA ASP A 198 -5.09 7.50 24.47
C ASP A 198 -6.31 7.43 23.54
N VAL A 199 -6.09 7.09 22.27
CA VAL A 199 -7.16 6.88 21.30
C VAL A 199 -7.85 5.55 21.58
N LEU A 200 -9.12 5.62 22.00
CA LEU A 200 -9.99 4.45 22.13
C LEU A 200 -10.48 3.97 20.76
N LEU A 201 -10.60 2.66 20.61
CA LEU A 201 -11.19 2.04 19.44
C LEU A 201 -12.70 2.35 19.41
N LYS A 202 -13.18 3.05 18.36
CA LYS A 202 -14.60 3.33 18.15
C LYS A 202 -15.03 2.70 16.82
N VAL A 203 -16.13 1.95 16.84
CA VAL A 203 -16.78 1.29 15.69
C VAL A 203 -18.05 2.04 15.35
#